data_AF-A0A7C5CSL2-F1
#
_entry.id   AF-A0A7C5CSL2-F1
#
_cell.length_a   1.000
_cell.length_b   1.000
_cell.length_c   1.000
_cell.angle_alpha   90.00
_cell.angle_beta   90.00
_cell.angle_gamma   90.00
#
_symmetry.space_group_name_H-M   'P 1'
#
loop_
_entity.id
_entity.type
_entity.pdbx_description
1 polymer ?
#
loop_
_entity_poly.entity_id
_entity_poly.type
_entity_poly.pdbx_seq_one_letter_code
_entity_poly.pdbx_strand_id
1 'polypeptide(L)' 'PDPDLLERVMDGCIERGLIIVECGTHKNIARLMPPLMTSREEMQQAISILEEAIEASI' A
#
# COMPACT_ATOMS: atom_id res chain seq x y z
N PRO A 1 5.73 -15.22 7.38
CA PRO A 1 5.89 -13.83 6.89
C PRO A 1 6.28 -13.88 5.42
N ASP A 2 5.70 -13.05 4.56
CA ASP A 2 5.96 -13.04 3.11
C ASP A 2 6.39 -11.62 2.68
N PRO A 3 7.70 -11.31 2.75
CA PRO A 3 8.22 -10.02 2.34
C PRO A 3 8.19 -9.81 0.82
N ASP A 4 8.34 -10.88 0.03
CA ASP A 4 8.36 -10.81 -1.43
C ASP A 4 6.97 -10.45 -1.97
N LEU A 5 5.90 -10.98 -1.35
CA LEU A 5 4.54 -10.54 -1.64
C LEU A 5 4.35 -9.07 -1.32
N LEU A 6 4.85 -8.60 -0.16
CA LEU A 6 4.72 -7.19 0.18
C LEU A 6 5.43 -6.30 -0.84
N GLU A 7 6.65 -6.65 -1.25
CA GLU A 7 7.41 -5.90 -2.25
C GLU A 7 6.61 -5.75 -3.56
N ARG A 8 6.03 -6.84 -4.08
CA ARG A 8 5.17 -6.78 -5.28
C ARG A 8 3.96 -5.85 -5.11
N VAL A 9 3.30 -5.90 -3.95
CA VAL A 9 2.16 -5.02 -3.66
C VAL A 9 2.59 -3.56 -3.60
N MET A 10 3.74 -3.28 -2.97
CA MET A 10 4.27 -1.92 -2.84
C MET A 10 4.65 -1.34 -4.21
N ASP A 11 5.30 -2.14 -5.06
CA ASP A 11 5.60 -1.75 -6.45
C ASP A 11 4.31 -1.45 -7.23
N GLY A 12 3.30 -2.33 -7.11
CA GLY A 12 2.00 -2.12 -7.73
C GLY A 12 1.28 -0.84 -7.25
N CYS A 13 1.46 -0.46 -5.98
CA CYS A 13 0.95 0.81 -5.45
C CYS A 13 1.68 2.00 -6.07
N ILE A 14 3.01 1.95 -6.15
CA ILE A 14 3.85 3.02 -6.71
C ILE A 14 3.50 3.26 -8.19
N GLU A 15 3.35 2.19 -8.98
CA GLU A 15 2.95 2.29 -10.39
C GLU A 15 1.60 2.99 -10.60
N ARG A 16 0.68 2.86 -9.62
CA ARG A 16 -0.64 3.48 -9.61
C ARG A 16 -0.67 4.85 -8.92
N GLY A 17 0.48 5.36 -8.50
CA GLY A 17 0.63 6.68 -7.88
C GLY A 17 0.32 6.73 -6.39
N LEU A 18 0.28 5.59 -5.69
CA LEU A 18 0.11 5.52 -4.25
C LEU A 18 1.46 5.26 -3.56
N ILE A 19 1.86 6.16 -2.67
CA ILE A 19 3.05 5.99 -1.84
C ILE A 19 2.63 5.52 -0.45
N ILE A 20 3.09 4.34 -0.08
CA ILE A 20 2.96 3.75 1.26
C ILE A 20 4.33 3.24 1.70
N VAL A 21 4.49 2.94 3.00
CA VAL A 21 5.79 2.51 3.55
C VAL A 21 5.67 1.13 4.19
N GLU A 22 6.66 0.29 3.97
CA GLU A 22 6.81 -0.98 4.66
C GLU A 22 7.40 -0.80 6.06
N CYS A 23 7.11 -1.73 6.96
CA CYS A 23 7.68 -1.74 8.30
C CYS A 23 7.73 -3.16 8.89
N GLY A 24 8.19 -3.25 10.14
CA GLY A 24 8.29 -4.50 10.90
C GLY A 24 9.60 -5.24 10.66
N THR A 25 10.00 -6.08 11.62
CA THR A 25 11.29 -6.80 11.63
C THR A 25 11.49 -7.69 10.40
N HIS A 26 10.41 -8.22 9.83
CA HIS A 26 10.44 -9.12 8.68
C HIS A 26 10.01 -8.45 7.37
N LYS A 27 9.89 -7.11 7.33
CA LYS A 27 9.50 -6.34 6.13
C LYS A 27 8.25 -6.87 5.43
N ASN A 28 7.22 -7.24 6.19
CA ASN A 28 6.01 -7.88 5.70
C ASN A 28 4.74 -7.13 6.14
N ILE A 29 4.86 -5.85 6.53
CA ILE A 29 3.75 -5.01 6.96
C ILE A 29 3.74 -3.72 6.14
N ALA A 30 2.68 -3.48 5.36
CA ALA A 30 2.37 -2.16 4.79
C ALA A 30 1.75 -1.24 5.86
N ARG A 31 2.17 0.02 5.88
CA ARG A 31 1.65 1.03 6.81
C ARG A 31 1.06 2.22 6.08
N LEU A 32 -0.17 2.56 6.45
CA LEU A 32 -0.84 3.79 6.05
C LEU A 32 -0.57 4.88 7.10
N MET A 33 0.08 5.97 6.69
CA MET A 33 0.33 7.16 7.53
C MET A 33 -0.05 8.44 6.77
N PRO A 34 -1.32 8.62 6.38
CA PRO A 34 -1.75 9.83 5.71
C PRO A 34 -1.68 11.04 6.67
N PRO A 35 -1.52 12.28 6.15
CA PRO A 35 -1.70 13.50 6.94
C PRO A 35 -3.08 13.56 7.61
N LEU A 36 -3.19 14.23 8.76
CA LEU A 36 -4.46 14.36 9.50
C LEU A 36 -5.55 15.16 8.76
N MET A 37 -5.15 15.91 7.73
CA MET A 37 -6.04 16.71 6.88
C MET A 37 -6.52 15.96 5.61
N THR A 38 -6.13 14.70 5.44
CA THR A 38 -6.52 13.89 4.27
C THR A 38 -8.03 13.71 4.25
N SER A 39 -8.64 13.98 3.11
CA SER A 39 -10.08 13.83 2.91
C SER A 39 -10.51 12.36 2.86
N ARG A 40 -11.82 12.13 2.99
CA ARG A 40 -12.38 10.79 2.89
C ARG A 40 -12.23 10.25 1.47
N GLU A 41 -12.37 11.12 0.48
CA GLU A 41 -12.30 10.81 -0.94
C GLU A 41 -10.87 10.40 -1.34
N GLU A 42 -9.85 11.14 -0.89
CA GLU A 42 -8.44 10.78 -1.09
C GLU A 42 -8.11 9.45 -0.44
N MET A 43 -8.59 9.20 0.79
CA MET A 43 -8.39 7.90 1.43
C MET A 43 -9.09 6.77 0.69
N GLN A 44 -10.31 6.99 0.18
CA GLN A 44 -11.01 5.96 -0.59
C GLN A 44 -10.26 5.61 -1.88
N GLN A 45 -9.70 6.61 -2.57
CA GLN A 45 -8.85 6.39 -3.74
C GLN A 45 -7.59 5.59 -3.37
N ALA A 46 -6.92 5.94 -2.27
CA ALA A 46 -5.73 5.22 -1.81
C ALA A 46 -6.04 3.75 -1.47
N ILE A 47 -7.16 3.48 -0.80
CA ILE A 47 -7.59 2.11 -0.49
C ILE A 47 -7.93 1.33 -1.76
N SER A 48 -8.62 1.94 -2.73
CA SER A 48 -8.92 1.30 -4.03
C SER A 48 -7.64 0.89 -4.76
N ILE A 49 -6.63 1.76 -4.80
CA ILE A 49 -5.33 1.45 -5.43
C ILE A 49 -4.64 0.29 -4.70
N LEU A 50 -4.69 0.28 -3.37
CA LEU A 50 -4.10 -0.79 -2.56
C LEU A 50 -4.79 -2.15 -2.82
N GLU A 51 -6.12 -2.17 -2.89
CA GLU A 51 -6.90 -3.37 -3.20
C GLU A 51 -6.52 -3.93 -4.59
N GLU A 52 -6.50 -3.07 -5.61
CA GLU A 52 -6.08 -3.45 -6.97
C GLU A 52 -4.64 -3.98 -7.02
N ALA A 53 -3.73 -3.38 -6.26
CA ALA A 53 -2.33 -3.82 -6.20
C ALA A 53 -2.20 -5.19 -5.51
N ILE A 54 -3.01 -5.47 -4.47
CA ILE A 54 -3.05 -6.77 -3.80
C ILE A 54 -3.59 -7.84 -4.75
N GLU A 55 -4.72 -7.59 -5.41
CA GLU A 55 -5.32 -8.53 -6.36
C GLU A 55 -4.39 -8.88 -7.51
N ALA A 56 -3.59 -7.94 -7.99
CA ALA A 56 -2.61 -8.17 -9.05
C ALA A 56 -1.35 -8.94 -8.59
N SER A 57 -1.10 -9.03 -7.28
CA SER A 57 0.15 -9.58 -6.71
C SER A 57 0.05 -11.01 -6.18
N ILE A 58 -1.17 -11.56 -6.13
CA ILE A 58 -1.51 -12.90 -5.61
C ILE A 58 -1.78 -13.91 -6.72
#